data_AF-F8Q3G4-F1
#
_entry.id   AF-F8Q3G4-F1
#
_cell.length_a   1.000
_cell.length_b   1.000
_cell.length_c   1.000
_cell.angle_alpha   90.00
_cell.angle_beta   90.00
_cell.angle_gamma   90.00
#
_symmetry.space_group_name_H-M   'P 1'
#
loop_
_entity.id
_entity.type
_entity.pdbx_description
1 polymer ?
#
loop_
_entity_poly.entity_id
_entity_poly.type
_entity_poly.pdbx_seq_one_letter_code
_entity_poly.pdbx_strand_id
1 'polypeptide(L)'
;PISPQHPSPTNWTPYCDHIEFKTSEFLYKKTQMSAGDIDTLSNLWKASLLKNGLTNGEVPFTDSQDLYQTIDAIPLGGIPWESFSLSYNGDVPEASNPSWVAGSHGVWFRSPNTIVRKMLSNPDFKDEIDYAPLHEFDADGKHQFKDFMSGDWARTQADKIAEDPITHGAMVVPIILGSDKTTVSVATGHNEYYPLYVSVGNVHNNVQRAHQNAVALLGFLAVDDENCS
;
A
#
# COMPACT_ATOMS: atom_id res chain seq x y z
N PRO A 1 17.01 24.22 -3.09
CA PRO A 1 17.11 22.75 -3.18
C PRO A 1 17.74 22.18 -1.90
N ILE A 2 16.93 21.54 -1.05
CA ILE A 2 17.43 20.79 0.11
C ILE A 2 17.67 19.36 -0.40
N SER A 3 18.94 18.94 -0.41
CA SER A 3 19.32 17.57 -0.74
C SER A 3 18.68 16.61 0.28
N PRO A 4 18.20 15.42 -0.11
CA PRO A 4 17.78 14.41 0.85
C PRO A 4 18.98 14.12 1.76
N GLN A 5 18.86 14.42 3.06
CA GLN A 5 19.92 14.07 4.01
C GLN A 5 19.98 12.54 4.05
N HIS A 6 21.15 11.97 3.74
CA HIS A 6 21.41 10.57 4.05
C HIS A 6 21.20 10.37 5.56
N PRO A 7 20.34 9.42 5.99
CA PRO A 7 20.13 9.18 7.41
C PRO A 7 21.47 8.81 8.05
N SER A 8 21.81 9.51 9.15
CA SER A 8 23.00 9.20 9.94
C SER A 8 22.96 7.73 10.39
N PRO A 9 24.09 7.00 10.41
CA PRO A 9 24.15 5.58 10.78
C PRO A 9 23.69 5.23 12.22
N THR A 10 23.29 6.23 13.00
CA THR A 10 22.75 6.15 14.36
C THR A 10 21.28 6.52 14.48
N ASN A 11 20.60 6.83 13.36
CA ASN A 11 19.18 7.17 13.38
C ASN A 11 18.33 5.89 13.33
N TRP A 12 17.85 5.45 14.49
CA TRP A 12 16.95 4.31 14.63
C TRP A 12 15.48 4.71 14.64
N THR A 13 15.13 5.99 14.43
CA THR A 13 13.74 6.48 14.49
C THR A 13 12.81 5.62 13.63
N PRO A 14 11.68 5.14 14.20
CA PRO A 14 11.05 5.56 15.46
C PRO A 14 11.57 4.87 16.72
N TYR A 15 12.43 3.86 16.59
CA TYR A 15 13.01 3.12 17.71
C TYR A 15 14.03 3.98 18.47
N CYS A 16 14.12 3.75 19.78
CA CYS A 16 15.09 4.40 20.67
C CYS A 16 16.51 3.92 20.39
N ASP A 17 16.68 2.62 20.07
CA ASP A 17 17.98 2.03 19.78
C ASP A 17 17.93 0.79 18.84
N HIS A 18 19.10 0.22 18.58
CA HIS A 18 19.26 -0.98 17.76
C HIS A 18 18.63 -2.24 18.41
N ILE A 19 18.59 -2.33 19.74
CA ILE A 19 18.03 -3.49 20.45
C ILE A 19 16.52 -3.50 20.26
N GLU A 20 15.88 -2.36 20.39
CA GLU A 20 14.45 -2.17 20.15
C GLU A 20 14.08 -2.49 18.69
N PHE A 21 14.86 -2.01 17.73
CA PHE A 21 14.71 -2.38 16.31
C PHE A 21 14.85 -3.89 16.08
N LYS A 22 15.85 -4.55 16.68
CA LYS A 22 16.07 -5.99 16.49
C LYS A 22 15.01 -6.83 17.17
N THR A 23 14.51 -6.37 18.32
CA THR A 23 13.40 -6.99 19.03
C THR A 23 12.14 -6.92 18.17
N SER A 24 11.81 -5.77 17.59
CA SER A 24 10.64 -5.64 16.72
C SER A 24 10.76 -6.50 15.44
N GLU A 25 11.92 -6.51 14.79
CA GLU A 25 12.19 -7.38 13.63
C GLU A 25 12.01 -8.86 13.98
N PHE A 26 12.48 -9.28 15.17
CA PHE A 26 12.33 -10.66 15.60
C PHE A 26 10.87 -11.01 15.89
N LEU A 27 10.22 -10.27 16.80
CA LEU A 27 8.88 -10.58 17.30
C LEU A 27 7.82 -10.45 16.21
N TYR A 28 7.84 -9.35 15.46
CA TYR A 28 6.80 -9.03 14.48
C TYR A 28 7.05 -9.71 13.13
N LYS A 29 8.26 -9.59 12.58
CA LYS A 29 8.55 -10.03 11.20
C LYS A 29 9.00 -11.49 11.12
N LYS A 30 9.87 -11.97 12.01
CA LYS A 30 10.42 -13.32 11.92
C LYS A 30 9.56 -14.38 12.60
N THR A 31 9.09 -14.11 13.81
CA THR A 31 8.31 -15.08 14.58
C THR A 31 6.80 -14.90 14.44
N GLN A 32 6.35 -13.70 14.03
CA GLN A 32 4.92 -13.34 13.97
C GLN A 32 4.21 -13.69 15.28
N MET A 33 4.83 -13.30 16.40
CA MET A 33 4.40 -13.66 17.74
C MET A 33 3.04 -13.02 18.06
N SER A 34 2.15 -13.75 18.73
CA SER A 34 0.84 -13.23 19.09
C SER A 34 0.94 -12.07 20.10
N ALA A 35 -0.04 -11.17 20.13
CA ALA A 35 -0.05 -10.05 21.08
C ALA A 35 0.05 -10.53 22.55
N GLY A 36 -0.67 -11.60 22.90
CA GLY A 36 -0.62 -12.17 24.25
C GLY A 36 0.74 -12.80 24.60
N ASP A 37 1.43 -13.40 23.63
CA ASP A 37 2.79 -13.93 23.82
C ASP A 37 3.82 -12.80 23.97
N ILE A 38 3.66 -11.70 23.21
CA ILE A 38 4.49 -10.49 23.33
C ILE A 38 4.30 -9.89 24.73
N ASP A 39 3.06 -9.73 25.20
CA ASP A 39 2.78 -9.23 26.55
C ASP A 39 3.40 -10.12 27.63
N THR A 40 3.31 -11.44 27.44
CA THR A 40 3.92 -12.43 28.34
C THR A 40 5.44 -12.28 28.37
N LEU A 41 6.10 -12.15 27.21
CA LEU A 41 7.54 -11.94 27.11
C LEU A 41 7.99 -10.63 27.78
N SER A 42 7.30 -9.52 27.52
CA SER A 42 7.59 -8.22 28.14
C SER A 42 7.46 -8.29 29.66
N ASN A 43 6.45 -9.00 30.18
CA ASN A 43 6.28 -9.22 31.62
C ASN A 43 7.40 -10.08 32.22
N LEU A 44 7.85 -11.13 31.53
CA LEU A 44 8.98 -11.95 31.97
C LEU A 44 10.29 -11.17 32.03
N TRP A 45 10.56 -10.31 31.04
CA TRP A 45 11.73 -9.42 31.08
C TRP A 45 11.67 -8.43 32.23
N LYS A 46 10.53 -7.75 32.42
CA LYS A 46 10.31 -6.85 33.57
C LYS A 46 10.58 -7.56 34.89
N ALA A 47 10.02 -8.76 35.08
CA ALA A 47 10.23 -9.56 36.29
C ALA A 47 11.72 -9.96 36.48
N SER A 48 12.42 -10.30 35.39
CA SER A 48 13.85 -10.62 35.43
C SER A 48 14.70 -9.40 35.84
N LEU A 49 14.41 -8.21 35.30
CA LEU A 49 15.11 -6.98 35.66
C LEU A 49 14.90 -6.62 37.13
N LEU A 50 13.66 -6.70 37.62
CA LEU A 50 13.33 -6.49 39.04
C LEU A 50 14.07 -7.49 39.94
N LYS A 51 14.12 -8.76 39.56
CA LYS A 51 14.85 -9.80 40.30
C LYS A 51 16.36 -9.49 40.42
N ASN A 52 16.93 -8.81 39.44
CA ASN A 52 18.35 -8.42 39.42
C ASN A 52 18.60 -7.01 39.99
N GLY A 53 17.60 -6.38 40.62
CA GLY A 53 17.74 -5.08 41.27
C GLY A 53 17.76 -3.88 40.30
N LEU A 54 17.43 -4.09 39.02
CA LEU A 54 17.33 -3.04 38.01
C LEU A 54 15.90 -2.50 37.97
N THR A 55 15.56 -1.63 38.93
CA THR A 55 14.22 -1.03 39.03
C THR A 55 13.90 -0.04 37.92
N ASN A 56 14.94 0.51 37.27
CA ASN A 56 14.84 1.43 36.13
C ASN A 56 15.33 0.76 34.83
N GLY A 57 15.42 -0.57 34.80
CA GLY A 57 15.81 -1.27 33.58
C GLY A 57 14.73 -1.12 32.51
N GLU A 58 15.11 -0.56 31.36
CA GLU A 58 14.20 -0.44 30.23
C GLU A 58 14.09 -1.80 29.52
N VAL A 59 12.86 -2.23 29.28
CA VAL A 59 12.58 -3.32 28.35
C VAL A 59 12.40 -2.74 26.95
N PRO A 60 12.71 -3.50 25.88
CA PRO A 60 12.56 -2.99 24.52
C PRO A 60 11.14 -2.49 24.22
N PHE A 61 10.11 -3.18 24.71
CA PHE A 61 8.71 -2.77 24.59
C PHE A 61 7.95 -3.08 25.87
N THR A 62 7.12 -2.14 26.30
CA THR A 62 6.31 -2.25 27.51
C THR A 62 5.29 -3.38 27.40
N ASP A 63 4.66 -3.49 26.24
CA ASP A 63 3.65 -4.48 25.87
C ASP A 63 3.54 -4.55 24.33
N SER A 64 2.61 -5.36 23.83
CA SER A 64 2.32 -5.49 22.41
C SER A 64 1.82 -4.18 21.77
N GLN A 65 1.10 -3.35 22.52
CA GLN A 65 0.58 -2.08 22.03
C GLN A 65 1.71 -1.09 21.74
N ASP A 66 2.70 -1.00 22.63
CA ASP A 66 3.92 -0.19 22.48
C ASP A 66 4.72 -0.61 21.24
N LEU A 67 4.88 -1.93 21.04
CA LEU A 67 5.52 -2.47 19.82
C LEU A 67 4.77 -2.07 18.55
N TYR A 68 3.44 -2.25 18.50
CA TYR A 68 2.66 -1.93 17.31
C TYR A 68 2.64 -0.43 17.02
N GLN A 69 2.47 0.42 18.04
CA GLN A 69 2.55 1.87 17.88
C GLN A 69 3.90 2.31 17.33
N THR A 70 4.99 1.71 17.80
CA THR A 70 6.33 2.00 17.30
C THR A 70 6.50 1.56 15.84
N ILE A 71 5.96 0.39 15.46
CA ILE A 71 5.96 -0.07 14.06
C ILE A 71 5.11 0.85 13.16
N ASP A 72 3.94 1.27 13.63
CA ASP A 72 3.04 2.17 12.90
C ASP A 72 3.62 3.59 12.78
N ALA A 73 4.45 4.00 13.73
CA ALA A 73 5.16 5.28 13.72
C ALA A 73 6.37 5.31 12.78
N ILE A 74 6.73 4.19 12.12
CA ILE A 74 7.87 4.17 11.20
C ILE A 74 7.64 5.19 10.08
N PRO A 75 8.44 6.27 9.97
CA PRO A 75 8.25 7.31 8.97
C PRO A 75 8.64 6.83 7.56
N LEU A 76 9.41 5.74 7.50
CA LEU A 76 9.68 4.99 6.28
C LEU A 76 8.51 4.06 5.88
N GLY A 77 7.44 4.05 6.69
CA GLY A 77 6.19 3.38 6.39
C GLY A 77 5.56 3.98 5.15
N GLY A 78 4.98 3.11 4.33
CA GLY A 78 4.22 3.55 3.16
C GLY A 78 2.98 4.35 3.56
N ILE A 79 2.02 4.41 2.65
CA ILE A 79 0.73 5.02 2.95
C ILE A 79 0.00 4.12 3.96
N PRO A 80 -0.62 4.66 5.03
CA PRO A 80 -1.30 3.86 6.04
C PRO A 80 -2.38 2.97 5.43
N TRP A 81 -2.60 1.82 6.06
CA TRP A 81 -3.73 0.93 5.75
C TRP A 81 -5.00 1.44 6.45
N GLU A 82 -6.09 1.40 5.71
CA GLU A 82 -7.45 1.68 6.13
C GLU A 82 -8.30 0.44 5.85
N SER A 83 -9.43 0.31 6.55
CA SER A 83 -10.36 -0.79 6.30
C SER A 83 -11.81 -0.33 6.37
N PHE A 84 -12.65 -0.93 5.54
CA PHE A 84 -14.11 -0.86 5.68
C PHE A 84 -14.70 -2.24 5.46
N SER A 85 -15.91 -2.45 5.95
CA SER A 85 -16.63 -3.70 5.72
C SER A 85 -17.69 -3.52 4.65
N LEU A 86 -17.78 -4.49 3.74
CA LEU A 86 -18.79 -4.56 2.68
C LEU A 86 -19.79 -5.68 2.99
N SER A 87 -21.06 -5.46 2.72
CA SER A 87 -22.09 -6.51 2.70
C SER A 87 -22.76 -6.54 1.33
N TYR A 88 -23.21 -7.72 0.91
CA TYR A 88 -24.00 -7.84 -0.31
C TYR A 88 -25.38 -7.20 -0.11
N ASN A 89 -25.73 -6.25 -0.98
CA ASN A 89 -26.99 -5.51 -0.91
C ASN A 89 -27.93 -5.81 -2.11
N GLY A 90 -27.67 -6.90 -2.85
CA GLY A 90 -28.51 -7.32 -3.97
C GLY A 90 -29.60 -8.32 -3.56
N ASP A 91 -30.44 -8.71 -4.51
CA ASP A 91 -31.43 -9.76 -4.29
C ASP A 91 -30.74 -11.11 -4.10
N VAL A 92 -31.17 -11.85 -3.08
CA VAL A 92 -30.65 -13.19 -2.75
C VAL A 92 -31.64 -14.21 -3.29
N PRO A 93 -31.26 -15.09 -4.23
CA PRO A 93 -32.12 -16.17 -4.66
C PRO A 93 -32.45 -17.09 -3.46
N GLU A 94 -33.73 -17.27 -3.15
CA GLU A 94 -34.21 -18.12 -2.03
C GLU A 94 -33.63 -19.55 -2.06
N ALA A 95 -33.20 -20.01 -3.23
CA ALA A 95 -32.77 -21.38 -3.47
C ALA A 95 -31.33 -21.71 -3.06
N SER A 96 -30.45 -20.74 -2.75
CA SER A 96 -29.05 -21.06 -2.41
C SER A 96 -28.46 -20.41 -1.16
N ASN A 97 -29.15 -19.43 -0.54
CA ASN A 97 -28.69 -18.60 0.60
C ASN A 97 -27.21 -18.82 1.02
N PRO A 98 -26.26 -18.47 0.16
CA PRO A 98 -24.87 -18.84 0.40
C PRO A 98 -24.32 -17.97 1.52
N SER A 99 -23.49 -18.55 2.38
CA SER A 99 -22.99 -17.91 3.62
C SER A 99 -22.31 -16.56 3.37
N TRP A 100 -21.69 -16.36 2.20
CA TRP A 100 -21.05 -15.10 1.81
C TRP A 100 -22.01 -13.92 1.68
N VAL A 101 -23.30 -14.17 1.41
CA VAL A 101 -24.33 -13.14 1.25
C VAL A 101 -24.76 -12.54 2.59
N ALA A 102 -24.71 -13.34 3.65
CA ALA A 102 -25.02 -12.90 5.01
C ALA A 102 -23.79 -12.34 5.75
N GLY A 103 -22.59 -12.51 5.19
CA GLY A 103 -21.33 -12.08 5.78
C GLY A 103 -21.00 -10.60 5.58
N SER A 104 -20.21 -10.05 6.50
CA SER A 104 -19.57 -8.74 6.34
C SER A 104 -18.09 -8.96 6.03
N HIS A 105 -17.65 -8.45 4.89
CA HIS A 105 -16.32 -8.70 4.34
C HIS A 105 -15.42 -7.49 4.54
N GLY A 106 -14.34 -7.67 5.29
CA GLY A 106 -13.35 -6.62 5.51
C GLY A 106 -12.50 -6.40 4.25
N VAL A 107 -12.48 -5.17 3.74
CA VAL A 107 -11.58 -4.72 2.68
C VAL A 107 -10.49 -3.88 3.33
N TRP A 108 -9.24 -4.26 3.12
CA TRP A 108 -8.06 -3.48 3.53
C TRP A 108 -7.50 -2.74 2.33
N PHE A 109 -7.31 -1.43 2.45
CA PHE A 109 -6.84 -0.60 1.35
C PHE A 109 -5.97 0.55 1.86
N ARG A 110 -5.25 1.19 0.95
CA ARG A 110 -4.51 2.43 1.20
C ARG A 110 -5.20 3.54 0.41
N SER A 111 -5.26 4.77 0.94
CA SER A 111 -5.91 5.89 0.25
C SER A 111 -5.40 6.05 -1.19
N PRO A 112 -6.24 5.83 -2.22
CA PRO A 112 -5.81 5.94 -3.62
C PRO A 112 -5.32 7.35 -3.93
N ASN A 113 -5.93 8.37 -3.33
CA ASN A 113 -5.53 9.76 -3.51
C ASN A 113 -4.10 10.01 -3.01
N THR A 114 -3.78 9.50 -1.82
CA THR A 114 -2.43 9.64 -1.25
C THR A 114 -1.41 8.87 -2.06
N ILE A 115 -1.75 7.69 -2.60
CA ILE A 115 -0.87 6.91 -3.48
C ILE A 115 -0.53 7.70 -4.73
N VAL A 116 -1.55 8.21 -5.43
CA VAL A 116 -1.37 8.96 -6.67
C VAL A 116 -0.57 10.24 -6.42
N ARG A 117 -0.83 10.99 -5.34
CA ARG A 117 -0.04 12.18 -4.99
C ARG A 117 1.44 11.83 -4.74
N LYS A 118 1.70 10.71 -4.05
CA LYS A 118 3.07 10.25 -3.78
C LYS A 118 3.78 9.84 -5.07
N MET A 119 3.09 9.15 -5.99
CA MET A 119 3.61 8.83 -7.32
C MET A 119 3.95 10.09 -8.12
N LEU A 120 3.03 11.06 -8.20
CA LEU A 120 3.25 12.30 -8.95
C LEU A 120 4.32 13.21 -8.33
N SER A 121 4.63 13.03 -7.04
CA SER A 121 5.70 13.75 -6.36
C SER A 121 7.07 13.05 -6.49
N ASN A 122 7.13 11.90 -7.18
CA ASN A 122 8.37 11.14 -7.32
C ASN A 122 9.32 11.83 -8.31
N PRO A 123 10.49 12.35 -7.87
CA PRO A 123 11.43 13.02 -8.77
C PRO A 123 12.03 12.08 -9.81
N ASP A 124 12.00 10.77 -9.60
CA ASP A 124 12.51 9.78 -10.55
C ASP A 124 11.74 9.79 -11.87
N PHE A 125 10.51 10.33 -11.88
CA PHE A 125 9.66 10.40 -13.08
C PHE A 125 9.90 11.64 -13.93
N LYS A 126 10.80 12.56 -13.54
CA LYS A 126 10.92 13.89 -14.14
C LYS A 126 11.02 13.89 -15.68
N ASP A 127 11.74 12.94 -16.26
CA ASP A 127 11.96 12.84 -17.71
C ASP A 127 11.17 11.68 -18.34
N GLU A 128 10.32 11.02 -17.56
CA GLU A 128 9.61 9.78 -17.91
C GLU A 128 8.10 9.89 -17.61
N ILE A 129 7.57 11.12 -17.65
CA ILE A 129 6.17 11.44 -17.40
C ILE A 129 5.64 12.42 -18.44
N ASP A 130 4.49 12.09 -19.00
CA ASP A 130 3.77 12.92 -19.96
C ASP A 130 2.68 13.74 -19.26
N TYR A 131 2.85 15.06 -19.28
CA TYR A 131 1.88 16.01 -18.72
C TYR A 131 0.70 16.31 -19.66
N ALA A 132 0.83 15.96 -20.93
CA ALA A 132 -0.18 16.14 -21.96
C ALA A 132 -0.18 14.95 -22.93
N PRO A 133 -1.29 14.68 -23.63
CA PRO A 133 -1.33 13.66 -24.67
C PRO A 133 -0.32 13.93 -25.79
N LEU A 134 0.31 12.89 -26.30
CA LEU A 134 1.32 12.95 -27.35
C LEU A 134 0.86 12.17 -28.58
N HIS A 135 0.96 12.72 -29.78
CA HIS A 135 0.74 11.97 -31.02
C HIS A 135 2.02 11.99 -31.84
N GLU A 136 2.66 10.83 -31.97
CA GLU A 136 3.80 10.63 -32.86
C GLU A 136 3.33 9.94 -34.13
N PHE A 137 3.74 10.46 -35.28
CA PHE A 137 3.46 9.84 -36.57
C PHE A 137 4.76 9.34 -37.17
N ASP A 138 4.73 8.15 -37.77
CA ASP A 138 5.86 7.65 -38.54
C ASP A 138 6.00 8.37 -39.89
N ALA A 139 7.02 7.97 -40.66
CA ALA A 139 7.30 8.55 -41.97
C ALA A 139 6.14 8.38 -42.98
N ASP A 140 5.26 7.40 -42.76
CA ASP A 140 4.09 7.12 -43.59
C ASP A 140 2.82 7.84 -43.07
N GLY A 141 2.95 8.65 -42.00
CA GLY A 141 1.86 9.41 -41.40
C GLY A 141 0.94 8.56 -40.52
N LYS A 142 1.37 7.36 -40.10
CA LYS A 142 0.59 6.50 -39.22
C LYS A 142 0.91 6.79 -37.76
N HIS A 143 -0.16 6.87 -36.95
CA HIS A 143 -0.04 7.13 -35.52
C HIS A 143 0.68 5.97 -34.81
N GLN A 144 1.67 6.32 -33.99
CA GLN A 144 2.47 5.42 -33.18
C GLN A 144 1.98 5.43 -31.74
N PHE A 145 1.56 4.26 -31.26
CA PHE A 145 1.14 4.07 -29.87
C PHE A 145 2.29 3.44 -29.09
N LYS A 146 2.81 4.17 -28.10
CA LYS A 146 3.93 3.73 -27.28
C LYS A 146 3.58 3.70 -25.81
N ASP A 147 3.15 4.83 -25.26
CA ASP A 147 2.80 5.03 -23.85
C ASP A 147 1.30 5.35 -23.72
N PHE A 148 0.71 5.26 -22.53
CA PHE A 148 -0.75 5.42 -22.38
C PHE A 148 -1.23 6.80 -22.88
N MET A 149 -0.43 7.84 -22.68
CA MET A 149 -0.73 9.21 -23.13
C MET A 149 -0.66 9.39 -24.66
N SER A 150 -0.19 8.37 -25.41
CA SER A 150 -0.33 8.31 -26.87
C SER A 150 -1.69 7.82 -27.36
N GLY A 151 -2.55 7.35 -26.46
CA GLY A 151 -3.88 6.86 -26.83
C GLY A 151 -4.87 7.98 -27.14
N ASP A 152 -5.76 7.74 -28.12
CA ASP A 152 -6.85 8.66 -28.47
C ASP A 152 -7.77 8.98 -27.26
N TRP A 153 -7.89 8.04 -26.32
CA TRP A 153 -8.63 8.25 -25.08
C TRP A 153 -8.05 9.39 -24.26
N ALA A 154 -6.72 9.44 -24.07
CA ALA A 154 -6.06 10.47 -23.25
C ALA A 154 -6.29 11.86 -23.84
N ARG A 155 -6.22 11.97 -25.18
CA ARG A 155 -6.55 13.18 -25.93
C ARG A 155 -8.00 13.62 -25.72
N THR A 156 -8.94 12.70 -25.90
CA THR A 156 -10.37 12.98 -25.72
C THR A 156 -10.65 13.51 -24.31
N GLN A 157 -9.96 13.02 -23.28
CA GLN A 157 -10.11 13.55 -21.92
C GLN A 157 -9.46 14.94 -21.77
N ALA A 158 -8.28 15.16 -22.35
CA ALA A 158 -7.60 16.45 -22.30
C ALA A 158 -8.44 17.54 -23.00
N ASP A 159 -9.02 17.23 -24.16
CA ASP A 159 -9.88 18.17 -24.90
C ASP A 159 -11.12 18.54 -24.07
N LYS A 160 -11.76 17.57 -23.40
CA LYS A 160 -12.90 17.82 -22.51
C LYS A 160 -12.57 18.74 -21.35
N ILE A 161 -11.44 18.55 -20.68
CA ILE A 161 -11.05 19.44 -19.57
C ILE A 161 -10.54 20.79 -20.07
N ALA A 162 -10.14 20.92 -21.35
CA ALA A 162 -9.75 22.20 -21.92
C ALA A 162 -10.96 23.11 -22.23
N GLU A 163 -12.17 22.55 -22.36
CA GLU A 163 -13.41 23.31 -22.56
C GLU A 163 -13.80 24.13 -21.32
N ASP A 164 -13.47 23.66 -20.11
CA ASP A 164 -13.75 24.36 -18.86
C ASP A 164 -12.60 25.30 -18.46
N PRO A 165 -12.84 26.62 -18.35
CA PRO A 165 -11.83 27.59 -17.92
C PRO A 165 -11.22 27.31 -16.54
N ILE A 166 -11.93 26.63 -15.64
CA ILE A 166 -11.44 26.32 -14.28
C ILE A 166 -10.32 25.28 -14.31
N THR A 167 -10.32 24.40 -15.31
CA THR A 167 -9.33 23.34 -15.49
C THR A 167 -8.20 23.71 -16.44
N HIS A 168 -8.12 24.97 -16.88
CA HIS A 168 -7.00 25.45 -17.69
C HIS A 168 -5.67 25.32 -16.94
N GLY A 169 -4.70 24.64 -17.56
CA GLY A 169 -3.41 24.32 -16.94
C GLY A 169 -3.41 23.08 -16.07
N ALA A 170 -4.55 22.41 -15.88
CA ALA A 170 -4.61 21.09 -15.26
C ALA A 170 -4.16 20.01 -16.25
N MET A 171 -3.66 18.91 -15.70
CA MET A 171 -3.35 17.70 -16.47
C MET A 171 -4.36 16.59 -16.15
N VAL A 172 -4.65 15.75 -17.14
CA VAL A 172 -5.37 14.50 -16.91
C VAL A 172 -4.40 13.48 -16.31
N VAL A 173 -4.80 12.85 -15.21
CA VAL A 173 -4.06 11.75 -14.58
C VAL A 173 -4.87 10.46 -14.73
N PRO A 174 -4.58 9.60 -15.74
CA PRO A 174 -5.27 8.33 -15.89
C PRO A 174 -4.93 7.40 -14.73
N ILE A 175 -5.93 6.78 -14.13
CA ILE A 175 -5.75 5.78 -13.06
C ILE A 175 -5.94 4.39 -13.66
N ILE A 176 -4.90 3.57 -13.58
CA ILE A 176 -4.90 2.19 -14.04
C ILE A 176 -4.98 1.29 -12.82
N LEU A 177 -5.98 0.41 -12.79
CA LEU A 177 -6.15 -0.61 -11.76
C LEU A 177 -5.87 -1.98 -12.35
N GLY A 178 -5.13 -2.81 -11.62
CA GLY A 178 -4.86 -4.20 -12.00
C GLY A 178 -5.05 -5.10 -10.79
N SER A 179 -5.76 -6.21 -10.95
CA SER A 179 -5.85 -7.25 -9.93
C SER A 179 -5.15 -8.49 -10.43
N ASP A 180 -4.43 -9.15 -9.53
CA ASP A 180 -3.79 -10.43 -9.78
C ASP A 180 -4.54 -11.51 -8.98
N LYS A 181 -4.83 -12.65 -9.63
CA LYS A 181 -5.33 -13.86 -8.97
C LYS A 181 -4.15 -14.60 -8.29
N THR A 182 -3.42 -13.93 -7.42
CA THR A 182 -2.45 -14.57 -6.52
C THR A 182 -3.05 -14.65 -5.13
N THR A 183 -3.40 -15.86 -4.71
CA THR A 183 -3.81 -16.13 -3.34
C THR A 183 -2.64 -15.90 -2.39
N VAL A 184 -2.73 -14.89 -1.53
CA VAL A 184 -1.84 -14.75 -0.38
C VAL A 184 -2.55 -15.39 0.82
N SER A 185 -2.14 -16.61 1.21
CA SER A 185 -2.60 -17.20 2.46
C SER A 185 -1.78 -16.65 3.62
N VAL A 186 -2.45 -16.03 4.59
CA VAL A 186 -1.83 -15.65 5.86
C VAL A 186 -1.99 -16.83 6.81
N ALA A 187 -0.95 -17.17 7.58
CA ALA A 187 -0.92 -18.34 8.47
C ALA A 187 -2.00 -18.35 9.58
N THR A 188 -2.82 -17.31 9.67
CA THR A 188 -3.92 -17.13 10.62
C THR A 188 -5.29 -17.34 9.94
N GLY A 189 -5.50 -18.52 9.38
CA GLY A 189 -6.83 -19.02 8.97
C GLY A 189 -7.37 -18.50 7.63
N HIS A 190 -7.63 -19.45 6.72
CA HIS A 190 -8.65 -19.50 5.64
C HIS A 190 -9.17 -18.21 4.94
N ASN A 191 -8.39 -17.13 4.89
CA ASN A 191 -8.76 -15.94 4.14
C ASN A 191 -7.82 -15.78 2.95
N GLU A 192 -8.34 -16.11 1.77
CA GLU A 192 -7.72 -15.80 0.49
C GLU A 192 -7.98 -14.33 0.15
N TYR A 193 -6.96 -13.62 -0.37
CA TYR A 193 -7.10 -12.23 -0.81
C TYR A 193 -6.50 -12.02 -2.18
N TYR A 194 -7.16 -11.23 -3.03
CA TYR A 194 -6.58 -10.73 -4.29
C TYR A 194 -5.96 -9.36 -4.09
N PRO A 195 -4.66 -9.18 -4.40
CA PRO A 195 -4.06 -7.85 -4.40
C PRO A 195 -4.61 -7.00 -5.54
N LEU A 196 -5.06 -5.80 -5.20
CA LEU A 196 -5.41 -4.75 -6.13
C LEU A 196 -4.25 -3.77 -6.22
N TYR A 197 -3.74 -3.53 -7.42
CA TYR A 197 -2.68 -2.58 -7.71
C TYR A 197 -3.22 -1.33 -8.41
N VAL A 198 -2.52 -0.22 -8.24
CA VAL A 198 -2.79 1.07 -8.89
C VAL A 198 -1.52 1.61 -9.52
N SER A 199 -1.67 2.26 -10.68
CA SER A 199 -0.64 3.02 -11.39
C SER A 199 -1.25 4.28 -11.99
N VAL A 200 -0.43 5.31 -12.20
CA VAL A 200 -0.79 6.43 -13.08
C VAL A 200 -0.45 6.11 -14.53
N GLY A 201 -1.25 6.55 -15.48
CA GLY A 201 -1.00 6.36 -16.92
C GLY A 201 -0.03 7.35 -17.52
N ASN A 202 0.33 8.42 -16.79
CA ASN A 202 1.23 9.46 -17.31
C ASN A 202 2.67 9.00 -17.44
N VAL A 203 3.08 7.98 -16.68
CA VAL A 203 4.46 7.50 -16.71
C VAL A 203 4.71 6.64 -17.94
N HIS A 204 5.91 6.74 -18.49
CA HIS A 204 6.33 5.92 -19.61
C HIS A 204 6.39 4.44 -19.22
N ASN A 205 6.19 3.56 -20.19
CA ASN A 205 6.06 2.12 -19.97
C ASN A 205 7.35 1.46 -19.41
N ASN A 206 8.51 2.05 -19.67
CA ASN A 206 9.80 1.63 -19.09
C ASN A 206 9.85 1.83 -17.57
N VAL A 207 9.25 2.90 -17.04
CA VAL A 207 9.16 3.18 -15.59
C VAL A 207 8.30 2.14 -14.89
N GLN A 208 7.20 1.72 -15.52
CA GLN A 208 6.34 0.65 -14.99
C GLN A 208 7.10 -0.68 -14.86
N ARG A 209 8.02 -0.97 -15.79
CA ARG A 209 8.84 -2.20 -15.80
C ARG A 209 10.06 -2.11 -14.88
N ALA A 210 10.58 -0.92 -14.59
CA ALA A 210 11.80 -0.72 -13.81
C ALA A 210 11.57 -0.63 -12.28
N HIS A 211 10.37 -0.92 -11.79
CA HIS A 211 10.02 -0.87 -10.36
C HIS A 211 10.32 0.48 -9.66
N GLN A 212 10.26 1.60 -10.38
CA GLN A 212 10.48 2.95 -9.82
C GLN A 212 9.26 3.49 -9.04
N ASN A 213 8.54 2.64 -8.30
CA ASN A 213 7.29 2.98 -7.62
C ASN A 213 6.14 3.49 -8.54
N ALA A 214 6.18 3.16 -9.84
CA ALA A 214 5.10 3.46 -10.77
C ALA A 214 3.84 2.61 -10.55
N VAL A 215 3.98 1.42 -9.93
CA VAL A 215 2.87 0.56 -9.52
C VAL A 215 2.92 0.40 -8.00
N ALA A 216 1.77 0.54 -7.35
CA ALA A 216 1.64 0.35 -5.90
C ALA A 216 0.45 -0.55 -5.56
N LEU A 217 0.59 -1.32 -4.48
CA LEU A 217 -0.52 -2.09 -3.91
C LEU A 217 -1.58 -1.14 -3.33
N LEU A 218 -2.77 -1.12 -3.90
CA LEU A 218 -3.90 -0.32 -3.44
C LEU A 218 -4.63 -1.02 -2.29
N GLY A 219 -4.86 -2.32 -2.39
CA GLY A 219 -5.71 -3.03 -1.44
C GLY A 219 -5.67 -4.54 -1.55
N PHE A 220 -6.35 -5.20 -0.63
CA PHE A 220 -6.64 -6.62 -0.64
C PHE A 220 -8.15 -6.80 -0.74
N LEU A 221 -8.60 -7.42 -1.83
CA LEU A 221 -10.00 -7.79 -2.03
C LEU A 221 -10.23 -9.14 -1.36
N ALA A 222 -11.23 -9.21 -0.48
CA ALA A 222 -11.63 -10.45 0.18
C ALA A 222 -12.11 -11.47 -0.86
N VAL A 223 -11.69 -12.72 -0.69
CA VAL A 223 -12.18 -13.88 -1.42
C VAL A 223 -12.80 -14.80 -0.40
N ASP A 224 -14.07 -15.14 -0.61
CA ASP A 224 -14.68 -16.21 0.15
C ASP A 224 -14.30 -17.54 -0.50
N ASP A 225 -13.71 -18.43 0.30
CA ASP A 225 -13.63 -19.82 -0.06
C ASP A 225 -15.05 -20.39 -0.04
N GLU A 226 -15.64 -20.59 -1.21
CA GLU A 226 -16.76 -21.52 -1.36
C GLU A 226 -16.27 -22.92 -1.04
N ASN A 227 -16.20 -23.27 0.26
CA ASN A 227 -16.20 -24.65 0.68
C ASN A 227 -17.56 -25.24 0.34
N CYS A 228 -17.70 -25.66 -0.92
CA CYS A 228 -18.71 -26.60 -1.37
C CYS A 228 -18.45 -27.91 -0.62
N SER A 229 -19.11 -28.07 0.53
CA SER A 229 -19.24 -29.34 1.25
C SER A 229 -20.06 -30.35 0.47
#